data_AF-A0A1I4CTW6-F1
#
_entry.id   AF-A0A1I4CTW6-F1
#
_cell.length_a   1.000
_cell.length_b   1.000
_cell.length_c   1.000
_cell.angle_alpha   90.00
_cell.angle_beta   90.00
_cell.angle_gamma   90.00
#
_symmetry.space_group_name_H-M   'P 1'
#
loop_
_entity.id
_entity.type
_entity.pdbx_description
1 polymer ?
#
loop_
_entity_poly.entity_id
_entity_poly.type
_entity_poly.pdbx_seq_one_letter_code
_entity_poly.pdbx_strand_id
1 'polypeptide(L)'
;MDFETVSDELFAAKREDFTALRDERAKQARPDRALADRIAGLRKPTVAAWLVNQVSRNCPEEIDRLAEVGAALRAAHQSLAGDELRTLSRRRHELIGLLNKRAQWLARKAAYTYSDATSRQIDDTFEAAVSDEQALEAVRAARLSAALAPGTPEQWLTAAVLPEPGSTRTRDAGGAEGRRERAGKQGATERPDRAGKRGTTQRTQETDGKRATADRRRETDGKGTTDQQRETTRKRATDRQQETDGKRATADRRRETDGKGTTDQQRETKRKRATERQQETDRKRATADRQRETERKQARTDQRRETDRKRATGKRQETDRKRAADRQRETERKQAEAARQRERAEEARRQAIRDEAAAAIEAREAAEEALSEAEQRAAEAADAVADLRAQLAEATQIERALRAEVSAARKALTSAKRTASAAEKRLADLD
;
A
#
# COMPACT_ATOMS: atom_id res chain seq x y z
N MET A 1 35.30 -14.23 36.86
CA MET A 1 33.83 -14.08 36.76
C MET A 1 33.59 -12.72 36.19
N ASP A 2 32.94 -12.63 35.04
CA ASP A 2 32.65 -11.34 34.39
C ASP A 2 31.22 -10.89 34.70
N PHE A 3 31.00 -9.57 34.85
CA PHE A 3 29.71 -9.02 35.24
C PHE A 3 28.64 -9.27 34.17
N GLU A 4 29.00 -9.11 32.89
CA GLU A 4 28.06 -9.26 31.77
C GLU A 4 27.55 -10.69 31.68
N THR A 5 28.48 -11.65 31.81
CA THR A 5 28.16 -13.09 31.82
C THR A 5 27.21 -13.46 32.98
N VAL A 6 27.49 -12.94 34.18
CA VAL A 6 26.62 -13.18 35.36
C VAL A 6 25.25 -12.53 35.17
N SER A 7 25.21 -11.30 34.67
CA SER A 7 23.97 -10.59 34.42
C SER A 7 23.12 -11.35 33.40
N ASP A 8 23.71 -11.83 32.31
CA ASP A 8 22.99 -12.63 31.30
C ASP A 8 22.35 -13.87 31.88
N GLU A 9 23.10 -14.61 32.69
CA GLU A 9 22.57 -15.79 33.35
C GLU A 9 21.40 -15.46 34.29
N LEU A 10 21.52 -14.39 35.08
CA LEU A 10 20.47 -13.96 36.00
C LEU A 10 19.19 -13.55 35.27
N PHE A 11 19.30 -12.78 34.19
CA PHE A 11 18.14 -12.33 33.42
C PHE A 11 17.57 -13.40 32.48
N ALA A 12 18.34 -14.45 32.15
CA ALA A 12 17.86 -15.63 31.42
C ALA A 12 17.08 -16.61 32.31
N ALA A 13 17.38 -16.67 33.61
CA ALA A 13 16.72 -17.56 34.56
C ALA A 13 15.23 -17.26 34.76
N LYS A 14 14.52 -18.17 35.45
CA LYS A 14 13.15 -17.91 35.91
C LYS A 14 13.16 -16.70 36.85
N ARG A 15 12.15 -15.86 36.73
CA ARG A 15 12.06 -14.60 37.48
C ARG A 15 11.98 -14.83 39.00
N GLU A 16 11.40 -15.93 39.45
CA GLU A 16 11.32 -16.30 40.87
C GLU A 16 12.70 -16.58 41.44
N ASP A 17 13.54 -17.27 40.67
CA ASP A 17 14.87 -17.70 41.07
C ASP A 17 15.90 -16.57 41.03
N PHE A 18 15.57 -15.45 40.38
CA PHE A 18 16.46 -14.29 40.19
C PHE A 18 17.14 -13.84 41.49
N THR A 19 16.37 -13.65 42.57
CA THR A 19 16.93 -13.14 43.83
C THR A 19 17.88 -14.16 44.47
N ALA A 20 17.50 -15.44 44.47
CA ALA A 20 18.32 -16.50 45.03
C ALA A 20 19.64 -16.66 44.26
N LEU A 21 19.56 -16.69 42.93
CA LEU A 21 20.73 -16.76 42.04
C LEU A 21 21.62 -15.52 42.19
N ARG A 22 21.03 -14.31 42.23
CA ARG A 22 21.81 -13.07 42.41
C ARG A 22 22.59 -13.09 43.71
N ASP A 23 21.97 -13.52 44.80
CA ASP A 23 22.62 -13.57 46.11
C ASP A 23 23.71 -14.67 46.17
N GLU A 24 23.53 -15.78 45.45
CA GLU A 24 24.55 -16.80 45.29
C GLU A 24 25.74 -16.29 44.47
N ARG A 25 25.49 -15.63 43.33
CA ARG A 25 26.54 -15.05 42.47
C ARG A 25 27.28 -13.92 43.16
N ALA A 26 26.58 -13.06 43.92
CA ALA A 26 27.21 -12.05 44.75
C ALA A 26 28.12 -12.65 45.85
N LYS A 27 27.74 -13.80 46.43
CA LYS A 27 28.60 -14.52 47.39
C LYS A 27 29.84 -15.11 46.71
N GLN A 28 29.69 -15.70 45.53
CA GLN A 28 30.80 -16.25 44.75
C GLN A 28 31.76 -15.14 44.28
N ALA A 29 31.24 -13.95 43.98
CA ALA A 29 32.02 -12.78 43.59
C ALA A 29 32.69 -12.04 44.76
N ARG A 30 32.52 -12.47 46.02
CA ARG A 30 33.13 -11.81 47.21
C ARG A 30 34.62 -11.48 47.13
N PRO A 31 35.50 -12.26 46.45
CA PRO A 31 36.89 -11.88 46.26
C PRO A 31 37.06 -10.52 45.54
N ASP A 32 36.11 -10.15 44.68
CA ASP A 32 36.01 -8.83 44.06
C ASP A 32 34.78 -8.10 44.61
N ARG A 33 35.03 -7.24 45.60
CA ARG A 33 33.97 -6.48 46.27
C ARG A 33 33.18 -5.60 45.31
N ALA A 34 33.83 -4.99 44.32
CA ALA A 34 33.15 -4.10 43.38
C ALA A 34 32.21 -4.90 42.46
N LEU A 35 32.65 -6.06 41.99
CA LEU A 35 31.81 -6.97 41.21
C LEU A 35 30.64 -7.52 42.04
N ALA A 36 30.89 -7.93 43.29
CA ALA A 36 29.85 -8.43 44.19
C ALA A 36 28.78 -7.38 44.49
N ASP A 37 29.19 -6.13 44.75
CA ASP A 37 28.28 -5.01 45.01
C ASP A 37 27.45 -4.67 43.75
N ARG A 38 28.05 -4.71 42.55
CA ARG A 38 27.34 -4.54 41.28
C ARG A 38 26.29 -5.63 41.05
N ILE A 39 26.64 -6.90 41.28
CA ILE A 39 25.70 -8.03 41.16
C ILE A 39 24.56 -7.88 42.17
N ALA A 40 24.87 -7.55 43.43
CA ALA A 40 23.86 -7.34 44.47
C ALA A 40 22.91 -6.16 44.16
N GLY A 41 23.42 -5.14 43.46
CA GLY A 41 22.65 -3.98 42.99
C GLY A 41 21.64 -4.29 41.87
N LEU A 42 21.74 -5.45 41.21
CA LEU A 42 20.79 -5.83 40.15
C LEU A 42 19.37 -5.98 40.70
N ARG A 43 18.44 -5.27 40.05
CA ARG A 43 17.02 -5.27 40.41
C ARG A 43 16.30 -6.43 39.74
N LYS A 44 15.43 -7.10 40.51
CA LYS A 44 14.54 -8.14 39.99
C LYS A 44 13.67 -7.56 38.87
N PRO A 45 13.62 -8.19 37.67
CA PRO A 45 12.82 -7.68 36.57
C PRO A 45 11.33 -7.68 36.90
N THR A 46 10.59 -6.72 36.35
CA THR A 46 9.11 -6.79 36.29
C THR A 46 8.66 -7.95 35.40
N VAL A 47 7.37 -8.34 35.46
CA VAL A 47 6.87 -9.43 34.61
C VAL A 47 6.99 -9.07 33.12
N ALA A 48 6.61 -7.84 32.74
CA ALA A 48 6.74 -7.35 31.37
C ALA A 48 8.21 -7.33 30.90
N ALA A 49 9.11 -6.77 31.71
CA ALA A 49 10.54 -6.72 31.38
C ALA A 49 11.17 -8.12 31.24
N TRP A 50 10.83 -9.05 32.13
CA TRP A 50 11.28 -10.43 32.02
C TRP A 50 10.78 -11.07 30.72
N LEU A 51 9.50 -10.89 30.36
CA LEU A 51 8.97 -11.41 29.10
C LEU A 51 9.67 -10.82 27.87
N VAL A 52 9.95 -9.52 27.85
CA VAL A 52 10.72 -8.89 26.77
C VAL A 52 12.14 -9.45 26.68
N ASN A 53 12.82 -9.64 27.81
CA ASN A 53 14.15 -10.28 27.85
C ASN A 53 14.09 -11.71 27.28
N GLN A 54 13.07 -12.48 27.64
CA GLN A 54 12.90 -13.84 27.13
C GLN A 54 12.56 -13.85 25.63
N VAL A 55 11.70 -12.96 25.14
CA VAL A 55 11.44 -12.83 23.70
C VAL A 55 12.73 -12.51 22.96
N SER A 56 13.52 -11.56 23.45
CA SER A 56 14.76 -11.13 22.79
C SER A 56 15.80 -12.26 22.72
N ARG A 57 15.83 -13.14 23.73
CA ARG A 57 16.73 -14.31 23.76
C ARG A 57 16.25 -15.48 22.88
N ASN A 58 14.93 -15.68 22.75
CA ASN A 58 14.37 -16.80 21.98
C ASN A 58 14.10 -16.44 20.51
N CYS A 59 14.10 -15.14 20.18
CA CYS A 59 13.70 -14.62 18.87
C CYS A 59 14.58 -13.44 18.42
N PRO A 60 15.91 -13.59 18.37
CA PRO A 60 16.82 -12.51 18.01
C PRO A 60 16.55 -11.96 16.60
N GLU A 61 16.15 -12.81 15.66
CA GLU A 61 15.91 -12.43 14.27
C GLU A 61 14.74 -11.44 14.14
N GLU A 62 13.71 -11.56 14.98
CA GLU A 62 12.60 -10.61 14.97
C GLU A 62 12.92 -9.30 15.71
N ILE A 63 13.85 -9.32 16.67
CA ILE A 63 14.40 -8.07 17.23
C ILE A 63 15.23 -7.35 16.17
N ASP A 64 15.99 -8.08 15.33
CA ASP A 64 16.71 -7.48 14.21
C ASP A 64 15.77 -6.87 13.16
N ARG A 65 14.66 -7.56 12.83
CA ARG A 65 13.62 -6.96 12.00
C ARG A 65 12.99 -5.71 12.62
N LEU A 66 12.88 -5.66 13.95
CA LEU A 66 12.37 -4.48 14.67
C LEU A 66 13.35 -3.30 14.51
N ALA A 67 14.65 -3.59 14.59
CA ALA A 67 15.72 -2.63 14.33
C ALA A 67 15.67 -2.08 12.91
N GLU A 68 15.52 -2.94 11.90
CA GLU A 68 15.39 -2.54 10.49
C GLU A 68 14.20 -1.60 10.28
N VAL A 69 13.04 -1.92 10.88
CA VAL A 69 11.84 -1.07 10.78
C VAL A 69 12.06 0.28 11.46
N GLY A 70 12.72 0.32 12.63
CA GLY A 70 13.05 1.58 13.32
C GLY A 70 14.00 2.46 12.50
N ALA A 71 15.06 1.87 11.94
CA ALA A 71 15.99 2.57 11.06
C ALA A 71 15.31 3.12 9.81
N ALA A 72 14.49 2.30 9.15
CA ALA A 72 13.73 2.71 7.96
C ALA A 72 12.72 3.83 8.27
N LEU A 73 12.03 3.77 9.42
CA LEU A 73 11.11 4.84 9.85
C LEU A 73 11.84 6.15 10.05
N ARG A 74 12.99 6.14 10.73
CA ARG A 74 13.81 7.36 10.93
C ARG A 74 14.32 7.92 9.59
N ALA A 75 14.74 7.06 8.67
CA ALA A 75 15.13 7.47 7.32
C ALA A 75 13.96 8.09 6.53
N ALA A 76 12.79 7.45 6.57
CA ALA A 76 11.57 7.93 5.90
C ALA A 76 11.06 9.26 6.51
N HIS A 77 11.25 9.47 7.82
CA HIS A 77 10.96 10.74 8.47
C HIS A 77 11.90 11.86 8.00
N GLN A 78 13.19 11.56 7.82
CA GLN A 78 14.17 12.53 7.30
C GLN A 78 13.92 12.89 5.82
N SER A 79 13.45 11.93 5.02
CA SER A 79 13.16 12.12 3.60
C SER A 79 11.74 12.62 3.30
N LEU A 80 10.88 12.78 4.32
CA LEU A 80 9.46 13.17 4.20
C LEU A 80 8.64 12.23 3.28
N ALA A 81 8.97 10.93 3.25
CA ALA A 81 8.33 9.93 2.40
C ALA A 81 7.00 9.42 2.99
N GLY A 82 5.91 10.17 2.78
CA GLY A 82 4.60 9.89 3.40
C GLY A 82 3.99 8.50 3.12
N ASP A 83 4.13 7.97 1.90
CA ASP A 83 3.59 6.65 1.54
C ASP A 83 4.41 5.51 2.16
N GLU A 84 5.72 5.70 2.25
CA GLU A 84 6.65 4.78 2.89
C GLU A 84 6.41 4.74 4.42
N LEU A 85 6.21 5.91 5.04
CA LEU A 85 5.84 6.03 6.45
C LEU A 85 4.57 5.24 6.79
N ARG A 86 3.53 5.30 5.94
CA ARG A 86 2.29 4.52 6.17
C ARG A 86 2.54 3.02 6.08
N THR A 87 3.40 2.59 5.15
CA THR A 87 3.74 1.17 4.97
C THR A 87 4.59 0.65 6.13
N LEU A 88 5.62 1.38 6.52
CA LEU A 88 6.46 1.06 7.67
C LEU A 88 5.69 1.10 8.99
N SER A 89 4.75 2.03 9.16
CA SER A 89 3.88 2.07 10.33
C SER A 89 3.01 0.82 10.46
N ARG A 90 2.48 0.27 9.36
CA ARG A 90 1.74 -1.01 9.39
C ARG A 90 2.66 -2.16 9.78
N ARG A 91 3.83 -2.25 9.14
CA ARG A 91 4.83 -3.29 9.42
C ARG A 91 5.30 -3.26 10.88
N ARG A 92 5.48 -2.07 11.46
CA ARG A 92 5.76 -1.87 12.89
C ARG A 92 4.67 -2.48 13.77
N HIS A 93 3.39 -2.13 13.55
CA HIS A 93 2.29 -2.66 14.36
C HIS A 93 2.16 -4.19 14.25
N GLU A 94 2.32 -4.74 13.04
CA GLU A 94 2.29 -6.19 12.81
C GLU A 94 3.41 -6.91 13.57
N LEU A 95 4.62 -6.38 13.52
CA LEU A 95 5.79 -6.97 14.18
C LEU A 95 5.69 -6.87 15.71
N ILE A 96 5.30 -5.71 16.25
CA ILE A 96 5.07 -5.56 17.70
C ILE A 96 3.98 -6.52 18.17
N GLY A 97 2.87 -6.64 17.43
CA GLY A 97 1.81 -7.59 17.73
C GLY A 97 2.27 -9.05 17.71
N LEU A 98 3.21 -9.41 16.82
CA LEU A 98 3.82 -10.74 16.78
C LEU A 98 4.71 -10.99 18.00
N LEU A 99 5.55 -10.02 18.38
CA LEU A 99 6.41 -10.11 19.56
C LEU A 99 5.59 -10.20 20.86
N ASN A 100 4.50 -9.45 20.95
CA ASN A 100 3.56 -9.53 22.07
C ASN A 100 2.90 -10.92 22.18
N LYS A 101 2.44 -11.50 21.06
CA LYS A 101 1.90 -12.88 21.05
C LYS A 101 2.92 -13.91 21.54
N ARG A 102 4.21 -13.73 21.22
CA ARG A 102 5.28 -14.59 21.74
C ARG A 102 5.52 -14.39 23.23
N ALA A 103 5.49 -13.15 23.70
CA ALA A 103 5.52 -12.87 25.14
C ALA A 103 4.34 -13.52 25.87
N GLN A 104 3.13 -13.48 25.30
CA GLN A 104 1.96 -14.16 25.84
C GLN A 104 2.16 -15.67 25.90
N TRP A 105 2.71 -16.29 24.85
CA TRP A 105 3.01 -17.73 24.85
C TRP A 105 4.04 -18.10 25.92
N LEU A 106 5.10 -17.31 26.08
CA LEU A 106 6.12 -17.49 27.12
C LEU A 106 5.52 -17.33 28.53
N ALA A 107 4.63 -16.35 28.73
CA ALA A 107 3.92 -16.16 29.99
C ALA A 107 3.09 -17.38 30.36
N ARG A 108 2.37 -17.97 29.39
CA ARG A 108 1.61 -19.22 29.59
C ARG A 108 2.51 -20.39 29.94
N LYS A 109 3.64 -20.55 29.24
CA LYS A 109 4.63 -21.61 29.52
C LYS A 109 5.23 -21.49 30.93
N ALA A 110 5.42 -20.26 31.40
CA ALA A 110 5.94 -19.96 32.74
C ALA A 110 4.86 -19.82 33.83
N ALA A 111 3.59 -20.07 33.50
CA ALA A 111 2.44 -19.96 34.41
C ALA A 111 2.25 -18.55 35.04
N TYR A 112 2.61 -17.48 34.32
CA TYR A 112 2.31 -16.11 34.73
C TYR A 112 0.93 -15.65 34.25
N THR A 113 0.31 -14.77 35.05
CA THR A 113 -0.88 -14.04 34.64
C THR A 113 -0.51 -13.01 33.56
N TYR A 114 -1.16 -13.13 32.41
CA TYR A 114 -0.99 -12.19 31.30
C TYR A 114 -2.15 -11.20 31.29
N SER A 115 -1.95 -10.04 31.92
CA SER A 115 -2.96 -8.98 32.01
C SER A 115 -2.89 -8.03 30.80
N ASP A 116 -3.97 -7.29 30.55
CA ASP A 116 -4.00 -6.22 29.54
C ASP A 116 -2.95 -5.13 29.84
N ALA A 117 -2.70 -4.84 31.12
CA ALA A 117 -1.63 -3.93 31.53
C ALA A 117 -0.23 -4.47 31.16
N THR A 118 0.00 -5.77 31.35
CA THR A 118 1.24 -6.45 30.95
C THR A 118 1.44 -6.40 29.45
N SER A 119 0.38 -6.63 28.67
CA SER A 119 0.39 -6.53 27.21
C SER A 119 0.82 -5.13 26.76
N ARG A 120 0.19 -4.09 27.31
CA ARG A 120 0.52 -2.69 26.96
C ARG A 120 1.96 -2.33 27.31
N GLN A 121 2.46 -2.76 28.47
CA GLN A 121 3.86 -2.53 28.85
C GLN A 121 4.87 -3.18 27.89
N ILE A 122 4.54 -4.35 27.35
CA ILE A 122 5.37 -5.02 26.35
C ILE A 122 5.32 -4.27 25.02
N ASP A 123 4.13 -3.87 24.56
CA ASP A 123 3.97 -3.07 23.34
C ASP A 123 4.72 -1.74 23.45
N ASP A 124 4.57 -1.03 24.56
CA ASP A 124 5.27 0.22 24.88
C ASP A 124 6.79 0.04 24.83
N THR A 125 7.30 -1.08 25.33
CA THR A 125 8.74 -1.36 25.34
C THR A 125 9.26 -1.58 23.92
N PHE A 126 8.54 -2.32 23.08
CA PHE A 126 8.94 -2.52 21.69
C PHE A 126 8.74 -1.26 20.83
N GLU A 127 7.71 -0.45 21.10
CA GLU A 127 7.52 0.85 20.45
C GLU A 127 8.65 1.82 20.82
N ALA A 128 9.11 1.80 22.07
CA ALA A 128 10.29 2.55 22.51
C ALA A 128 11.55 2.09 21.74
N ALA A 129 11.76 0.78 21.58
CA ALA A 129 12.87 0.23 20.80
C ALA A 129 12.83 0.62 19.31
N VAL A 130 11.65 0.71 18.70
CA VAL A 130 11.53 1.19 17.31
C VAL A 130 11.90 2.68 17.21
N SER A 131 11.55 3.46 18.23
CA SER A 131 11.74 4.91 18.22
C SER A 131 13.18 5.32 18.54
N ASP A 132 13.83 4.62 19.48
CA ASP A 132 15.13 4.99 20.06
C ASP A 132 16.13 3.82 19.94
N GLU A 133 17.31 4.10 19.38
CA GLU A 133 18.38 3.12 19.21
C GLU A 133 18.93 2.60 20.55
N GLN A 134 18.98 3.44 21.58
CA GLN A 134 19.46 3.03 22.90
C GLN A 134 18.45 2.12 23.61
N ALA A 135 17.15 2.38 23.41
CA ALA A 135 16.10 1.49 23.89
C ALA A 135 16.14 0.14 23.17
N LEU A 136 16.42 0.14 21.85
CA LEU A 136 16.62 -1.09 21.07
C LEU A 136 17.81 -1.90 21.59
N GLU A 137 18.93 -1.25 21.87
CA GLU A 137 20.13 -1.93 22.38
C GLU A 137 19.88 -2.52 23.77
N ALA A 138 19.13 -1.82 24.62
CA ALA A 138 18.70 -2.35 25.92
C ALA A 138 17.78 -3.59 25.78
N VAL A 139 16.90 -3.61 24.78
CA VAL A 139 16.06 -4.78 24.46
C VAL A 139 16.92 -5.93 23.94
N ARG A 140 17.86 -5.67 23.01
CA ARG A 140 18.82 -6.66 22.49
C ARG A 140 19.69 -7.28 23.58
N ALA A 141 20.18 -6.45 24.51
CA ALA A 141 20.95 -6.92 25.67
C ALA A 141 20.14 -7.85 26.58
N ALA A 142 18.80 -7.81 26.50
CA ALA A 142 17.90 -8.71 27.22
C ALA A 142 18.12 -8.75 28.74
N ARG A 143 18.40 -7.59 29.34
CA ARG A 143 18.65 -7.38 30.79
C ARG A 143 17.81 -6.25 31.37
N LEU A 144 16.61 -6.06 30.84
CA LEU A 144 15.68 -5.04 31.33
C LEU A 144 15.16 -5.42 32.72
N SER A 145 15.24 -4.48 33.66
CA SER A 145 14.66 -4.59 35.00
C SER A 145 13.22 -4.04 35.07
N ALA A 146 12.87 -3.10 34.19
CA ALA A 146 11.54 -2.50 34.07
C ALA A 146 11.14 -2.36 32.59
N ALA A 147 9.84 -2.25 32.32
CA ALA A 147 9.34 -1.94 30.99
C ALA A 147 9.74 -0.51 30.59
N LEU A 148 9.96 -0.29 29.29
CA LEU A 148 10.25 1.03 28.73
C LEU A 148 8.95 1.66 28.24
N ALA A 149 8.79 2.97 28.43
CA ALA A 149 7.69 3.72 27.82
C ALA A 149 8.20 4.51 26.60
N PRO A 150 7.41 4.60 25.52
CA PRO A 150 7.78 5.36 24.34
C PRO A 150 7.89 6.86 24.66
N GLY A 151 8.87 7.53 24.04
CA GLY A 151 9.04 8.98 24.14
C GLY A 151 9.64 9.51 25.44
N THR A 152 10.19 8.64 26.30
CA THR A 152 10.95 9.05 27.51
C THR A 152 12.42 8.65 27.34
N PRO A 153 13.28 9.49 26.73
CA PRO A 153 14.66 9.14 26.39
C PRO A 153 15.53 8.76 27.59
N GLU A 154 15.11 9.06 28.82
CA GLU A 154 15.88 8.80 30.04
C GLU A 154 15.49 7.47 30.72
N GLN A 155 14.37 6.82 30.34
CA GLN A 155 13.89 5.62 31.04
C GLN A 155 14.78 4.40 30.85
N TRP A 156 15.38 4.23 29.67
CA TRP A 156 16.28 3.10 29.41
C TRP A 156 17.54 3.14 30.29
N LEU A 157 18.05 4.32 30.68
CA LEU A 157 19.18 4.45 31.61
C LEU A 157 18.88 3.83 32.99
N THR A 158 17.62 3.88 33.42
CA THR A 158 17.19 3.29 34.70
C THR A 158 16.70 1.86 34.58
N ALA A 159 16.23 1.46 33.41
CA ALA A 159 15.64 0.15 33.17
C ALA A 159 16.65 -0.88 32.65
N ALA A 160 17.63 -0.44 31.85
CA ALA A 160 18.70 -1.26 31.31
C ALA A 160 19.86 -1.37 32.30
N VAL A 161 20.41 -2.57 32.43
CA VAL A 161 21.69 -2.76 33.10
C VAL A 161 22.79 -2.47 32.08
N LEU A 162 23.25 -1.22 32.05
CA LEU A 162 24.36 -0.80 31.20
C LEU A 162 25.69 -0.95 31.95
N PRO A 163 26.79 -1.27 31.24
CA PRO A 163 28.13 -1.11 31.77
C PRO A 163 28.48 0.39 31.82
N GLU A 164 28.34 1.02 32.98
CA GLU A 164 28.89 2.36 33.22
C GLU A 164 30.43 2.32 33.33
N PRO A 165 31.18 3.19 32.63
CA PRO A 165 32.58 3.42 32.91
C PRO A 165 32.71 4.14 34.27
N GLY A 166 33.65 3.66 35.08
CA GLY A 166 33.80 3.97 36.50
C GLY A 166 33.53 5.43 36.92
N SER A 167 32.60 5.59 37.85
CA SER A 167 32.55 6.75 38.74
C SER A 167 32.52 6.26 40.18
N THR A 168 33.68 6.41 40.82
CA THR A 168 33.83 6.40 42.27
C THR A 168 32.93 7.47 42.87
N ARG A 169 31.87 7.07 43.58
CA ARG A 169 31.32 7.89 44.66
C ARG A 169 31.74 7.30 45.99
N THR A 170 32.67 8.04 46.58
CA THR A 170 33.10 8.06 47.96
C THR A 170 31.94 7.81 48.92
N ARG A 171 32.14 6.76 49.70
CA ARG A 171 31.59 6.53 51.03
C ARG A 171 31.79 7.79 51.88
N ASP A 172 30.69 8.38 52.35
CA ASP A 172 30.71 9.13 53.61
C ASP A 172 29.76 8.45 54.59
N ALA A 173 30.25 8.32 55.81
CA ALA A 173 29.63 7.64 56.92
C ALA A 173 29.31 8.69 57.99
N GLY A 174 28.05 8.74 58.39
CA GLY A 174 27.53 9.46 59.56
C GLY A 174 26.01 9.54 59.40
N GLY A 175 25.16 9.16 60.33
CA GLY A 175 25.31 8.91 61.75
C GLY A 175 24.04 9.46 62.42
N ALA A 176 23.24 8.55 62.97
CA ALA A 176 22.29 8.69 64.09
C ALA A 176 21.13 9.72 64.08
N GLU A 177 19.96 9.14 64.42
CA GLU A 177 18.90 9.64 65.32
C GLU A 177 18.00 10.83 64.93
N GLY A 178 16.68 10.62 65.04
CA GLY A 178 15.73 11.73 65.13
C GLY A 178 14.25 11.43 64.96
N ARG A 179 13.66 10.77 65.97
CA ARG A 179 12.35 11.15 66.57
C ARG A 179 11.05 11.04 65.75
N ARG A 180 10.15 10.24 66.34
CA ARG A 180 8.69 10.21 66.17
C ARG A 180 8.07 11.62 66.25
N GLU A 181 7.10 11.91 65.38
CA GLU A 181 5.86 12.54 65.84
C GLU A 181 4.66 12.24 64.93
N ARG A 182 3.52 12.03 65.59
CA ARG A 182 2.18 11.78 65.06
C ARG A 182 1.45 13.11 64.93
N ALA A 183 0.64 13.27 63.88
CA ALA A 183 -0.71 13.88 63.89
C ALA A 183 -1.16 13.98 62.42
N GLY A 184 -2.25 13.33 62.00
CA GLY A 184 -3.60 13.90 62.02
C GLY A 184 -4.08 13.93 60.56
N LYS A 185 -4.79 12.92 60.04
CA LYS A 185 -6.22 12.58 60.18
C LYS A 185 -7.15 13.63 59.52
N GLN A 186 -8.07 13.09 58.72
CA GLN A 186 -9.35 13.64 58.18
C GLN A 186 -9.18 14.33 56.81
N GLY A 187 -9.79 13.85 55.71
CA GLY A 187 -11.24 13.61 55.48
C GLY A 187 -11.77 14.84 54.72
N ALA A 188 -12.60 14.83 53.67
CA ALA A 188 -13.56 13.91 53.08
C ALA A 188 -13.69 14.34 51.58
N THR A 189 -13.93 13.45 50.61
CA THR A 189 -15.26 13.17 50.04
C THR A 189 -16.19 14.40 49.96
N GLU A 190 -16.46 14.89 48.75
CA GLU A 190 -17.81 14.93 48.14
C GLU A 190 -17.86 15.78 46.86
N ARG A 191 -18.18 15.09 45.75
CA ARG A 191 -19.13 15.57 44.71
C ARG A 191 -20.54 15.35 45.29
N PRO A 192 -21.60 16.13 44.94
CA PRO A 192 -22.13 16.10 43.57
C PRO A 192 -22.87 17.37 43.05
N ASP A 193 -23.17 17.32 41.74
CA ASP A 193 -24.30 17.88 40.97
C ASP A 193 -24.87 19.29 41.24
N ARG A 194 -24.95 20.13 40.18
CA ARG A 194 -26.10 20.20 39.25
C ARG A 194 -26.18 21.54 38.48
N ALA A 195 -26.48 21.44 37.18
CA ALA A 195 -27.15 22.43 36.28
C ALA A 195 -26.51 23.84 36.13
N GLY A 196 -26.40 24.46 34.95
CA GLY A 196 -27.08 24.27 33.68
C GLY A 196 -27.56 25.65 33.16
N LYS A 197 -26.97 26.14 32.06
CA LYS A 197 -27.54 27.08 31.06
C LYS A 197 -26.49 27.23 29.94
N ARG A 198 -26.78 26.76 28.71
CA ARG A 198 -27.45 27.47 27.59
C ARG A 198 -26.70 28.75 27.22
N GLY A 199 -26.31 29.05 25.98
CA GLY A 199 -26.44 28.49 24.61
C GLY A 199 -25.60 29.44 23.73
N THR A 200 -25.01 29.05 22.61
CA THR A 200 -25.59 29.06 21.25
C THR A 200 -24.50 28.55 20.28
N THR A 201 -24.72 27.50 19.49
CA THR A 201 -25.40 27.40 18.18
C THR A 201 -24.40 27.47 17.01
N GLN A 202 -24.63 26.54 16.06
CA GLN A 202 -24.15 26.42 14.67
C GLN A 202 -23.02 25.40 14.48
N ARG A 203 -23.11 24.37 13.64
CA ARG A 203 -24.16 23.95 12.69
C ARG A 203 -23.72 22.58 12.14
N THR A 204 -24.60 21.58 12.20
CA THR A 204 -24.46 20.32 11.45
C THR A 204 -25.73 20.13 10.62
N GLN A 205 -25.50 19.62 9.41
CA GLN A 205 -26.44 18.95 8.51
C GLN A 205 -27.45 19.82 7.78
N GLU A 206 -27.25 19.95 6.47
CA GLU A 206 -28.33 19.96 5.49
C GLU A 206 -27.84 19.34 4.18
N THR A 207 -28.26 18.09 3.96
CA THR A 207 -28.35 17.40 2.68
C THR A 207 -29.76 17.60 2.15
N ASP A 208 -29.89 18.07 0.91
CA ASP A 208 -31.02 18.01 -0.03
C ASP A 208 -30.87 19.22 -0.98
N GLY A 209 -31.10 19.20 -2.28
CA GLY A 209 -31.64 18.21 -3.20
C GLY A 209 -32.08 18.95 -4.48
N LYS A 210 -31.88 18.34 -5.65
CA LYS A 210 -32.69 18.44 -6.89
C LYS A 210 -31.97 17.64 -7.99
N ARG A 211 -32.46 16.42 -8.31
CA ARG A 211 -33.36 16.08 -9.45
C ARG A 211 -32.78 16.48 -10.82
N ALA A 212 -32.85 15.72 -11.90
CA ALA A 212 -33.23 14.34 -12.23
C ALA A 212 -32.93 14.16 -13.74
N THR A 213 -32.63 12.92 -14.14
CA THR A 213 -32.95 12.21 -15.40
C THR A 213 -33.21 12.97 -16.72
N ALA A 214 -32.45 12.55 -17.76
CA ALA A 214 -32.83 12.24 -19.15
C ALA A 214 -33.83 13.14 -19.92
N ASP A 215 -33.41 13.72 -21.05
CA ASP A 215 -33.77 13.27 -22.43
C ASP A 215 -33.16 14.23 -23.49
N ARG A 216 -32.80 13.63 -24.63
CA ARG A 216 -32.78 14.15 -26.01
C ARG A 216 -32.16 15.50 -26.43
N ARG A 217 -31.22 15.30 -27.37
CA ARG A 217 -31.14 15.83 -28.76
C ARG A 217 -30.49 17.20 -29.04
N ARG A 218 -29.49 17.05 -29.92
CA ARG A 218 -29.21 17.79 -31.17
C ARG A 218 -28.38 19.06 -31.11
N GLU A 219 -27.41 19.06 -32.04
CA GLU A 219 -26.75 20.19 -32.71
C GLU A 219 -25.83 20.99 -31.77
N THR A 220 -24.58 21.33 -32.08
CA THR A 220 -23.90 21.75 -33.32
C THR A 220 -22.39 21.51 -33.15
N ASP A 221 -21.65 21.04 -34.13
CA ASP A 221 -20.92 21.83 -35.14
C ASP A 221 -19.99 22.94 -34.61
N GLY A 222 -18.71 22.83 -34.99
CA GLY A 222 -17.70 23.90 -35.09
C GLY A 222 -16.78 24.03 -33.86
N LYS A 223 -15.46 24.25 -33.96
CA LYS A 223 -14.53 24.63 -35.04
C LYS A 223 -13.11 24.31 -34.50
N GLY A 224 -12.18 23.85 -35.32
CA GLY A 224 -11.21 24.67 -36.07
C GLY A 224 -9.83 24.05 -35.86
N THR A 225 -8.82 24.15 -36.73
CA THR A 225 -8.46 25.05 -37.84
C THR A 225 -7.48 24.25 -38.74
N THR A 226 -7.11 24.57 -39.99
CA THR A 226 -6.69 25.81 -40.63
C THR A 226 -6.58 25.51 -42.13
N ASP A 227 -7.12 26.34 -43.01
CA ASP A 227 -6.41 26.67 -44.26
C ASP A 227 -6.80 28.09 -44.72
N GLN A 228 -5.79 28.79 -45.21
CA GLN A 228 -5.76 30.19 -45.63
C GLN A 228 -6.19 30.24 -47.14
N GLN A 229 -6.68 31.29 -47.80
CA GLN A 229 -6.28 32.70 -47.89
C GLN A 229 -7.35 33.55 -48.63
N ARG A 230 -7.43 34.84 -48.22
CA ARG A 230 -7.70 36.10 -48.97
C ARG A 230 -9.07 36.31 -49.65
N GLU A 231 -9.91 37.33 -49.36
CA GLU A 231 -9.85 38.78 -49.02
C GLU A 231 -10.49 39.62 -50.16
N THR A 232 -11.73 40.13 -49.98
CA THR A 232 -12.13 41.55 -49.70
C THR A 232 -12.04 42.51 -50.90
N THR A 233 -12.95 43.45 -51.22
CA THR A 233 -13.82 44.33 -50.41
C THR A 233 -14.83 45.12 -51.31
N ARG A 234 -15.88 45.67 -50.65
CA ARG A 234 -16.65 46.93 -50.93
C ARG A 234 -17.56 46.98 -52.17
N LYS A 235 -18.87 47.32 -52.15
CA LYS A 235 -19.76 48.34 -51.50
C LYS A 235 -20.15 49.49 -52.47
N ARG A 236 -21.49 49.69 -52.58
CA ARG A 236 -22.29 50.90 -52.96
C ARG A 236 -22.34 51.35 -54.43
N ALA A 237 -23.56 51.36 -55.03
CA ALA A 237 -24.50 52.50 -55.26
C ALA A 237 -24.20 53.19 -56.62
N THR A 238 -25.13 53.57 -57.50
CA THR A 238 -26.29 54.48 -57.33
C THR A 238 -27.20 54.44 -58.59
N ASP A 239 -28.48 54.75 -58.38
CA ASP A 239 -29.50 55.22 -59.35
C ASP A 239 -29.07 56.45 -60.20
N ARG A 240 -29.56 56.57 -61.46
CA ARG A 240 -30.53 57.62 -61.90
C ARG A 240 -30.85 57.62 -63.41
N GLN A 241 -32.17 57.49 -63.69
CA GLN A 241 -33.06 58.33 -64.55
C GLN A 241 -32.74 58.53 -66.05
N GLN A 242 -33.70 58.53 -66.99
CA GLN A 242 -35.05 59.15 -67.06
C GLN A 242 -35.96 58.35 -68.05
N GLU A 243 -37.21 58.03 -67.70
CA GLU A 243 -38.49 58.71 -68.07
C GLU A 243 -38.85 58.59 -69.58
N THR A 244 -40.08 58.27 -70.00
CA THR A 244 -41.36 58.82 -69.53
C THR A 244 -42.54 57.84 -69.56
N ASP A 245 -43.43 58.11 -68.62
CA ASP A 245 -44.83 57.72 -68.41
C ASP A 245 -45.76 57.65 -69.63
N GLY A 246 -46.86 56.89 -69.48
CA GLY A 246 -47.99 57.03 -70.39
C GLY A 246 -49.21 56.08 -70.26
N LYS A 247 -49.75 55.91 -69.05
CA LYS A 247 -51.21 55.79 -68.75
C LYS A 247 -52.17 54.95 -69.65
N ARG A 248 -52.80 53.96 -68.98
CA ARG A 248 -54.26 53.82 -68.74
C ARG A 248 -55.15 53.12 -69.79
N ALA A 249 -55.52 51.90 -69.42
CA ALA A 249 -56.88 51.33 -69.27
C ALA A 249 -58.10 51.85 -70.08
N THR A 250 -58.88 50.86 -70.54
CA THR A 250 -60.37 50.71 -70.57
C THR A 250 -61.20 51.13 -71.79
N ALA A 251 -62.20 50.25 -72.05
CA ALA A 251 -63.49 50.39 -72.75
C ALA A 251 -63.44 50.52 -74.28
N ASP A 252 -63.95 49.57 -75.07
CA ASP A 252 -65.36 49.13 -75.24
C ASP A 252 -66.21 50.10 -76.10
N ARG A 253 -66.99 49.49 -77.01
CA ARG A 253 -68.16 49.99 -77.76
C ARG A 253 -68.01 50.40 -79.25
N ARG A 254 -68.33 49.40 -80.10
CA ARG A 254 -69.44 49.32 -81.08
C ARG A 254 -69.72 50.44 -82.13
N ARG A 255 -69.75 49.94 -83.38
CA ARG A 255 -70.80 50.01 -84.44
C ARG A 255 -70.91 51.20 -85.43
N GLU A 256 -70.89 50.79 -86.72
CA GLU A 256 -71.71 51.18 -87.90
C GLU A 256 -71.92 52.69 -88.17
N THR A 257 -71.74 53.24 -89.38
CA THR A 257 -72.50 52.99 -90.64
C THR A 257 -71.83 53.60 -91.89
N ASP A 258 -71.99 52.92 -93.04
CA ASP A 258 -72.32 53.38 -94.41
C ASP A 258 -71.89 54.75 -94.98
N GLY A 259 -71.41 54.71 -96.24
CA GLY A 259 -71.39 55.86 -97.15
C GLY A 259 -70.49 55.68 -98.39
N LYS A 260 -71.10 55.34 -99.53
CA LYS A 260 -70.50 55.08 -100.86
C LYS A 260 -69.80 56.30 -101.50
N GLY A 261 -68.84 56.04 -102.39
CA GLY A 261 -68.31 57.07 -103.31
C GLY A 261 -67.18 56.61 -104.25
N THR A 262 -67.56 55.88 -105.31
CA THR A 262 -66.98 55.87 -106.68
C THR A 262 -65.47 55.71 -106.94
N THR A 263 -65.17 54.54 -107.51
CA THR A 263 -64.57 54.31 -108.85
C THR A 263 -63.27 54.99 -109.27
N ASP A 264 -62.34 54.07 -109.58
CA ASP A 264 -61.27 54.07 -110.58
C ASP A 264 -59.83 54.27 -110.09
N GLN A 265 -58.94 53.46 -110.70
CA GLN A 265 -57.49 53.34 -110.47
C GLN A 265 -57.06 52.37 -109.34
N GLN A 266 -57.53 51.12 -109.42
CA GLN A 266 -56.83 49.96 -108.86
C GLN A 266 -56.42 48.99 -109.98
N ARG A 267 -55.13 48.90 -110.32
CA ARG A 267 -54.47 47.66 -110.79
C ARG A 267 -52.96 47.80 -111.11
N GLU A 268 -52.12 48.24 -110.17
CA GLU A 268 -50.66 48.00 -110.36
C GLU A 268 -49.79 47.85 -109.09
N THR A 269 -50.35 47.89 -107.89
CA THR A 269 -49.55 47.82 -106.64
C THR A 269 -49.84 46.59 -105.75
N LYS A 270 -50.76 45.69 -106.12
CA LYS A 270 -51.07 44.46 -105.35
C LYS A 270 -50.21 43.24 -105.69
N ARG A 271 -49.44 43.23 -106.79
CA ARG A 271 -48.55 42.10 -107.14
C ARG A 271 -47.19 42.09 -106.41
N LYS A 272 -46.68 43.23 -105.92
CA LYS A 272 -45.41 43.30 -105.18
C LYS A 272 -45.53 42.93 -103.69
N ARG A 273 -46.66 43.22 -103.05
CA ARG A 273 -46.89 42.92 -101.61
C ARG A 273 -47.23 41.45 -101.30
N ALA A 274 -47.60 40.66 -102.31
CA ALA A 274 -47.89 39.23 -102.15
C ALA A 274 -46.61 38.37 -102.22
N THR A 275 -45.65 38.73 -103.07
CA THR A 275 -44.33 38.08 -103.17
C THR A 275 -43.43 38.39 -101.99
N GLU A 276 -43.48 39.60 -101.42
CA GLU A 276 -42.73 39.93 -100.19
C GLU A 276 -43.24 39.16 -98.95
N ARG A 277 -44.55 38.99 -98.80
CA ARG A 277 -45.12 38.20 -97.69
C ARG A 277 -44.73 36.72 -97.76
N GLN A 278 -44.67 36.15 -98.96
CA GLN A 278 -44.28 34.75 -99.15
C GLN A 278 -42.78 34.54 -98.85
N GLN A 279 -41.92 35.47 -99.27
CA GLN A 279 -40.48 35.42 -98.96
C GLN A 279 -40.19 35.62 -97.47
N GLU A 280 -41.02 36.38 -96.76
CA GLU A 280 -40.90 36.58 -95.31
C GLU A 280 -41.34 35.32 -94.53
N THR A 281 -42.40 34.63 -94.96
CA THR A 281 -42.84 33.36 -94.34
C THR A 281 -41.84 32.23 -94.56
N ASP A 282 -41.21 32.16 -95.74
CA ASP A 282 -40.20 31.14 -96.04
C ASP A 282 -38.90 31.39 -95.26
N ARG A 283 -38.49 32.66 -95.08
CA ARG A 283 -37.37 33.01 -94.19
C ARG A 283 -37.65 32.67 -92.73
N LYS A 284 -38.85 32.95 -92.22
CA LYS A 284 -39.26 32.61 -90.85
C LYS A 284 -39.29 31.09 -90.62
N ARG A 285 -39.72 30.32 -91.62
CA ARG A 285 -39.71 28.85 -91.59
C ARG A 285 -38.29 28.28 -91.60
N ALA A 286 -37.41 28.84 -92.44
CA ALA A 286 -36.00 28.45 -92.49
C ALA A 286 -35.23 28.80 -91.20
N THR A 287 -35.53 29.93 -90.55
CA THR A 287 -34.96 30.26 -89.23
C THR A 287 -35.50 29.36 -88.13
N ALA A 288 -36.78 29.00 -88.18
CA ALA A 288 -37.38 28.07 -87.22
C ALA A 288 -36.84 26.64 -87.39
N ASP A 289 -36.62 26.18 -88.63
CA ASP A 289 -36.03 24.86 -88.90
C ASP A 289 -34.56 24.82 -88.48
N ARG A 290 -33.78 25.89 -88.70
CA ARG A 290 -32.42 26.02 -88.14
C ARG A 290 -32.42 26.00 -86.61
N GLN A 291 -33.35 26.71 -85.96
CA GLN A 291 -33.48 26.71 -84.51
C GLN A 291 -33.80 25.30 -83.97
N ARG A 292 -34.75 24.60 -84.59
CA ARG A 292 -35.09 23.21 -84.25
C ARG A 292 -33.92 22.25 -84.49
N GLU A 293 -33.11 22.47 -85.52
CA GLU A 293 -31.92 21.67 -85.77
C GLU A 293 -30.83 21.93 -84.70
N THR A 294 -30.65 23.19 -84.29
CA THR A 294 -29.73 23.53 -83.18
C THR A 294 -30.20 22.96 -81.84
N GLU A 295 -31.51 22.98 -81.56
CA GLU A 295 -32.11 22.38 -80.38
C GLU A 295 -31.96 20.85 -80.39
N ARG A 296 -32.17 20.19 -81.53
CA ARG A 296 -31.94 18.74 -81.68
C ARG A 296 -30.47 18.36 -81.48
N LYS A 297 -29.53 19.19 -81.97
CA LYS A 297 -28.09 18.98 -81.76
C LYS A 297 -27.71 19.18 -80.28
N GLN A 298 -28.26 20.21 -79.63
CA GLN A 298 -28.07 20.45 -78.20
C GLN A 298 -28.62 19.31 -77.35
N ALA A 299 -29.85 18.84 -77.62
CA ALA A 299 -30.46 17.71 -76.93
C ALA A 299 -29.64 16.41 -77.08
N ARG A 300 -29.08 16.14 -78.27
CA ARG A 300 -28.18 15.00 -78.47
C ARG A 300 -26.87 15.14 -77.69
N THR A 301 -26.30 16.35 -77.63
CA THR A 301 -25.09 16.59 -76.83
C THR A 301 -25.36 16.48 -75.33
N ASP A 302 -26.53 16.90 -74.86
CA ASP A 302 -26.92 16.82 -73.47
C ASP A 302 -27.23 15.38 -73.05
N GLN A 303 -27.92 14.61 -73.89
CA GLN A 303 -28.08 13.16 -73.68
C GLN A 303 -26.72 12.45 -73.60
N ARG A 304 -25.78 12.78 -74.49
CA ARG A 304 -24.43 12.19 -74.46
C ARG A 304 -23.69 12.55 -73.18
N ARG A 305 -23.73 13.82 -72.76
CA ARG A 305 -23.15 14.28 -71.48
C ARG A 305 -23.79 13.60 -70.28
N GLU A 306 -25.09 13.36 -70.31
CA GLU A 306 -25.80 12.65 -69.24
C GLU A 306 -25.38 11.17 -69.17
N THR A 307 -25.24 10.49 -70.31
CA THR A 307 -24.73 9.11 -70.36
C THR A 307 -23.28 9.01 -69.91
N ASP A 308 -22.42 9.95 -70.30
CA ASP A 308 -21.02 10.00 -69.87
C ASP A 308 -20.92 10.31 -68.37
N ARG A 309 -21.78 11.19 -67.84
CA ARG A 309 -21.87 11.49 -66.41
C ARG A 309 -22.32 10.26 -65.61
N LYS A 310 -23.35 9.54 -66.06
CA LYS A 310 -23.83 8.29 -65.43
C LYS A 310 -22.76 7.19 -65.45
N ARG A 311 -22.04 7.05 -66.56
CA ARG A 311 -20.92 6.10 -66.69
C ARG A 311 -19.76 6.47 -65.78
N ALA A 312 -19.42 7.75 -65.66
CA ALA A 312 -18.39 8.24 -64.76
C ALA A 312 -18.77 8.06 -63.28
N THR A 313 -20.03 8.31 -62.91
CA THR A 313 -20.52 8.06 -61.54
C THR A 313 -20.55 6.57 -61.21
N GLY A 314 -20.96 5.70 -62.15
CA GLY A 314 -20.92 4.25 -61.97
C GLY A 314 -19.50 3.72 -61.75
N LYS A 315 -18.54 4.18 -62.56
CA LYS A 315 -17.11 3.83 -62.38
C LYS A 315 -16.56 4.32 -61.04
N ARG A 316 -16.90 5.53 -60.61
CA ARG A 316 -16.49 6.06 -59.29
C ARG A 316 -17.09 5.24 -58.14
N GLN A 317 -18.38 4.93 -58.20
CA GLN A 317 -19.05 4.09 -57.20
C GLN A 317 -18.44 2.67 -57.14
N GLU A 318 -18.05 2.11 -58.28
CA GLU A 318 -17.36 0.81 -58.32
C GLU A 318 -15.96 0.87 -57.68
N THR A 319 -15.18 1.93 -57.95
CA THR A 319 -13.87 2.13 -57.31
C THR A 319 -13.99 2.40 -55.81
N ASP A 320 -15.00 3.13 -55.38
CA ASP A 320 -15.24 3.42 -53.96
C ASP A 320 -15.69 2.15 -53.22
N ARG A 321 -16.53 1.32 -53.84
CA ARG A 321 -16.91 0.00 -53.29
C ARG A 321 -15.72 -0.95 -53.16
N LYS A 322 -14.84 -1.01 -54.17
CA LYS A 322 -13.60 -1.82 -54.11
C LYS A 322 -12.68 -1.34 -52.98
N ARG A 323 -12.44 -0.03 -52.88
CA ARG A 323 -11.65 0.56 -51.78
C ARG A 323 -12.27 0.31 -50.40
N ALA A 324 -13.59 0.36 -50.28
CA ALA A 324 -14.28 0.05 -49.04
C ALA A 324 -14.12 -1.43 -48.65
N ALA A 325 -14.24 -2.35 -49.62
CA ALA A 325 -14.02 -3.78 -49.41
C ALA A 325 -12.55 -4.10 -49.04
N ASP A 326 -11.58 -3.44 -49.67
CA ASP A 326 -10.16 -3.59 -49.34
C ASP A 326 -9.86 -3.07 -47.93
N ARG A 327 -10.44 -1.93 -47.51
CA ARG A 327 -10.35 -1.43 -46.13
C ARG A 327 -10.96 -2.40 -45.13
N GLN A 328 -12.11 -2.99 -45.44
CA GLN A 328 -12.76 -3.99 -44.58
C GLN A 328 -11.87 -5.22 -44.41
N ARG A 329 -11.32 -5.75 -45.49
CA ARG A 329 -10.36 -6.87 -45.45
C ARG A 329 -9.10 -6.54 -44.67
N GLU A 330 -8.59 -5.32 -44.78
CA GLU A 330 -7.44 -4.87 -43.99
C GLU A 330 -7.78 -4.79 -42.50
N THR A 331 -8.96 -4.27 -42.14
CA THR A 331 -9.42 -4.25 -40.75
C THR A 331 -9.62 -5.65 -40.18
N GLU A 332 -10.20 -6.57 -40.96
CA GLU A 332 -10.38 -7.97 -40.57
C GLU A 332 -9.02 -8.68 -40.38
N ARG A 333 -8.04 -8.42 -41.26
CA ARG A 333 -6.67 -8.94 -41.10
C ARG A 333 -6.01 -8.42 -39.83
N LYS A 334 -6.11 -7.11 -39.57
CA LYS A 334 -5.56 -6.50 -38.34
C LYS A 334 -6.24 -7.04 -37.09
N GLN A 335 -7.56 -7.24 -37.13
CA GLN A 335 -8.30 -7.84 -36.03
C GLN A 335 -7.92 -9.31 -35.80
N ALA A 336 -7.77 -10.09 -36.86
CA ALA A 336 -7.33 -11.49 -36.78
C ALA A 336 -5.89 -11.61 -36.26
N GLU A 337 -4.99 -10.73 -36.68
CA GLU A 337 -3.62 -10.68 -36.17
C GLU A 337 -3.58 -10.25 -34.69
N ALA A 338 -4.36 -9.24 -34.31
CA ALA A 338 -4.50 -8.84 -32.91
C ALA A 338 -5.11 -9.94 -32.04
N ALA A 339 -6.07 -10.72 -32.56
CA ALA A 339 -6.64 -11.87 -31.85
C ALA A 339 -5.59 -12.96 -31.63
N ARG A 340 -4.80 -13.31 -32.66
CA ARG A 340 -3.69 -14.28 -32.54
C ARG A 340 -2.60 -13.80 -31.58
N GLN A 341 -2.29 -12.51 -31.57
CA GLN A 341 -1.33 -11.94 -30.62
C GLN A 341 -1.85 -12.01 -29.18
N ARG A 342 -3.16 -11.75 -28.97
CA ARG A 342 -3.79 -11.91 -27.65
C ARG A 342 -3.78 -13.36 -27.18
N GLU A 343 -4.14 -14.29 -28.06
CA GLU A 343 -4.12 -15.73 -27.75
C GLU A 343 -2.72 -16.20 -27.37
N ARG A 344 -1.69 -15.83 -28.15
CA ARG A 344 -0.29 -16.13 -27.80
C ARG A 344 0.14 -15.50 -26.48
N ALA A 345 -0.28 -14.26 -26.21
CA ALA A 345 0.04 -13.59 -24.95
C ALA A 345 -0.67 -14.26 -23.76
N GLU A 346 -1.91 -14.74 -23.94
CA GLU A 346 -2.64 -15.49 -22.92
C GLU A 346 -2.02 -16.87 -22.69
N GLU A 347 -1.61 -17.58 -23.74
CA GLU A 347 -0.89 -18.85 -23.63
C GLU A 347 0.46 -18.68 -22.94
N ALA A 348 1.23 -17.64 -23.29
CA ALA A 348 2.48 -17.32 -22.63
C ALA A 348 2.27 -17.00 -21.14
N ARG A 349 1.21 -16.25 -20.80
CA ARG A 349 0.84 -15.99 -19.40
C ARG A 349 0.45 -17.28 -18.66
N ARG A 350 -0.34 -18.14 -19.29
CA ARG A 350 -0.71 -19.45 -18.72
C ARG A 350 0.52 -20.31 -18.49
N GLN A 351 1.47 -20.30 -19.42
CA GLN A 351 2.71 -21.03 -19.29
C GLN A 351 3.58 -20.46 -18.16
N ALA A 352 3.75 -19.14 -18.08
CA ALA A 352 4.46 -18.50 -16.98
C ALA A 352 3.86 -18.83 -15.61
N ILE A 353 2.52 -18.83 -15.49
CA ILE A 353 1.82 -19.24 -14.26
C ILE A 353 2.07 -20.72 -13.95
N ARG A 354 2.12 -21.60 -14.96
CA ARG A 354 2.44 -23.01 -14.74
C ARG A 354 3.88 -23.20 -14.29
N ASP A 355 4.82 -22.50 -14.89
CA ASP A 355 6.24 -22.58 -14.54
C ASP A 355 6.46 -22.02 -13.12
N GLU A 356 5.80 -20.92 -12.77
CA GLU A 356 5.79 -20.37 -11.41
C GLU A 356 5.16 -21.36 -10.40
N ALA A 357 4.04 -21.99 -10.75
CA ALA A 357 3.41 -23.00 -9.91
C ALA A 357 4.29 -24.25 -9.75
N ALA A 358 4.95 -24.71 -10.80
CA ALA A 358 5.88 -25.84 -10.74
C ALA A 358 7.08 -25.52 -9.83
N ALA A 359 7.69 -24.34 -10.00
CA ALA A 359 8.78 -23.89 -9.13
C ALA A 359 8.34 -23.75 -7.66
N ALA A 360 7.10 -23.29 -7.41
CA ALA A 360 6.55 -23.22 -6.06
C ALA A 360 6.29 -24.60 -5.44
N ILE A 361 5.89 -25.59 -6.23
CA ILE A 361 5.73 -26.98 -5.78
C ILE A 361 7.08 -27.58 -5.44
N GLU A 362 8.09 -27.45 -6.30
CA GLU A 362 9.44 -27.93 -6.04
C GLU A 362 10.05 -27.28 -4.79
N ALA A 363 9.87 -25.97 -4.63
CA ALA A 363 10.33 -25.26 -3.43
C ALA A 363 9.62 -25.74 -2.16
N ARG A 364 8.33 -26.10 -2.25
CA ARG A 364 7.58 -26.68 -1.13
C ARG A 364 8.10 -28.08 -0.79
N GLU A 365 8.31 -28.94 -1.77
CA GLU A 365 8.83 -30.29 -1.56
C GLU A 365 10.23 -30.26 -0.93
N ALA A 366 11.12 -29.39 -1.42
CA ALA A 366 12.44 -29.18 -0.81
C ALA A 366 12.36 -28.67 0.64
N ALA A 367 11.39 -27.80 0.95
CA ALA A 367 11.16 -27.33 2.31
C ALA A 367 10.59 -28.43 3.24
N GLU A 368 9.72 -29.30 2.73
CA GLU A 368 9.20 -30.46 3.47
C GLU A 368 10.32 -31.47 3.75
N GLU A 369 11.22 -31.72 2.79
CA GLU A 369 12.40 -32.57 2.98
C GLU A 369 13.37 -31.98 4.01
N ALA A 370 13.68 -30.69 3.92
CA ALA A 370 14.54 -30.00 4.89
C ALA A 370 13.95 -30.01 6.31
N LEU A 371 12.62 -29.91 6.44
CA LEU A 371 11.93 -30.05 7.72
C LEU A 371 12.09 -31.46 8.28
N SER A 372 11.87 -32.49 7.46
CA SER A 372 12.05 -33.90 7.86
C SER A 372 13.48 -34.17 8.33
N GLU A 373 14.49 -33.66 7.62
CA GLU A 373 15.90 -33.77 8.06
C GLU A 373 16.15 -33.05 9.38
N ALA A 374 15.59 -31.85 9.57
CA ALA A 374 15.74 -31.10 10.81
C ALA A 374 15.09 -31.82 12.00
N GLU A 375 13.92 -32.43 11.78
CA GLU A 375 13.23 -33.24 12.79
C GLU A 375 14.04 -34.50 13.16
N GLN A 376 14.64 -35.18 12.18
CA GLN A 376 15.53 -36.32 12.43
C GLN A 376 16.75 -35.91 13.25
N ARG A 377 17.44 -34.82 12.86
CA ARG A 377 18.59 -34.29 13.63
C ARG A 377 18.19 -33.89 15.05
N ALA A 378 17.00 -33.34 15.24
CA ALA A 378 16.48 -32.99 16.56
C ALA A 378 16.18 -34.25 17.41
N ALA A 379 15.64 -35.31 16.80
CA ALA A 379 15.42 -36.59 17.48
C ALA A 379 16.75 -37.24 17.90
N GLU A 380 17.74 -37.30 17.01
CA GLU A 380 19.08 -37.82 17.33
C GLU A 380 19.74 -37.03 18.47
N ALA A 381 19.62 -35.70 18.46
CA ALA A 381 20.12 -34.85 19.54
C ALA A 381 19.38 -35.12 20.86
N ALA A 382 18.07 -35.38 20.83
CA ALA A 382 17.29 -35.71 22.01
C ALA A 382 17.71 -37.05 22.61
N ASP A 383 17.97 -38.07 21.78
CA ASP A 383 18.48 -39.37 22.20
C ASP A 383 19.88 -39.25 22.82
N ALA A 384 20.79 -38.48 22.19
CA ALA A 384 22.11 -38.20 22.75
C ALA A 384 22.04 -37.51 24.12
N VAL A 385 21.08 -36.59 24.33
CA VAL A 385 20.85 -35.96 25.63
C VAL A 385 20.30 -36.97 26.65
N ALA A 386 19.45 -37.91 26.23
CA ALA A 386 18.96 -38.97 27.09
C ALA A 386 20.09 -39.89 27.57
N ASP A 387 21.01 -40.27 26.67
CA ASP A 387 22.20 -41.06 27.00
C ASP A 387 23.12 -40.34 27.99
N LEU A 388 23.40 -39.05 27.76
CA LEU A 388 24.20 -38.24 28.69
C LEU A 388 23.55 -38.13 30.07
N ARG A 389 22.22 -38.05 30.15
CA ARG A 389 21.49 -38.06 31.42
C ARG A 389 21.61 -39.40 32.13
N ALA A 390 21.56 -40.52 31.40
CA ALA A 390 21.77 -41.84 31.96
C ALA A 390 23.18 -42.00 32.53
N GLN A 391 24.20 -41.57 31.78
CA GLN A 391 25.59 -41.57 32.24
C GLN A 391 25.80 -40.69 33.48
N LEU A 392 25.19 -39.51 33.52
CA LEU A 392 25.25 -38.63 34.69
C LEU A 392 24.59 -39.26 35.91
N ALA A 393 23.45 -39.95 35.74
CA ALA A 393 22.77 -40.64 36.82
C ALA A 393 23.64 -41.76 37.39
N GLU A 394 24.30 -42.56 36.54
CA GLU A 394 25.24 -43.60 36.94
C GLU A 394 26.44 -43.01 37.70
N ALA A 395 27.08 -41.98 37.15
CA ALA A 395 28.18 -41.29 37.81
C ALA A 395 27.79 -40.74 39.19
N THR A 396 26.57 -40.21 39.31
CA THR A 396 26.03 -39.71 40.59
C THR A 396 25.82 -40.83 41.61
N GLN A 397 25.39 -42.02 41.17
CA GLN A 397 25.25 -43.18 42.06
C GLN A 397 26.62 -43.65 42.57
N ILE A 398 27.61 -43.72 41.68
CA ILE A 398 29.00 -44.08 42.03
C ILE A 398 29.55 -43.07 43.05
N GLU A 399 29.37 -41.77 42.82
CA GLU A 399 29.81 -40.73 43.75
C GLU A 399 29.18 -40.90 45.14
N ARG A 400 27.87 -41.18 45.21
CA ARG A 400 27.17 -41.42 46.48
C ARG A 400 27.69 -42.66 47.20
N ALA A 401 27.95 -43.75 46.47
CA ALA A 401 28.51 -44.97 47.04
C ALA A 401 29.89 -44.71 47.66
N LEU A 402 30.79 -44.06 46.92
CA LEU A 402 32.13 -43.72 47.41
C LEU A 402 32.08 -42.77 48.62
N ARG A 403 31.18 -41.78 48.63
CA ARG A 403 30.99 -40.91 49.80
C ARG A 403 30.51 -41.69 51.03
N ALA A 404 29.63 -42.68 50.84
CA ALA A 404 29.18 -43.55 51.91
C ALA A 404 30.32 -44.42 52.45
N GLU A 405 31.16 -44.99 51.59
CA GLU A 405 32.36 -45.74 51.98
C GLU A 405 33.33 -44.88 52.79
N VAL A 406 33.63 -43.65 52.33
CA VAL A 406 34.49 -42.71 53.07
C VAL A 406 33.89 -42.39 54.45
N SER A 407 32.58 -42.19 54.54
CA SER A 407 31.89 -41.97 55.81
C SER A 407 32.01 -43.17 56.75
N ALA A 408 31.83 -44.39 56.24
CA ALA A 408 32.01 -45.64 56.99
C ALA A 408 33.46 -45.80 57.48
N ALA A 409 34.45 -45.57 56.61
CA ALA A 409 35.86 -45.62 56.96
C ALA A 409 36.23 -44.61 58.07
N ARG A 410 35.68 -43.39 58.01
CA ARG A 410 35.87 -42.37 59.07
C ARG A 410 35.29 -42.82 60.41
N LYS A 411 34.10 -43.44 60.41
CA LYS A 411 33.48 -43.99 61.62
C LYS A 411 34.32 -45.13 62.20
N ALA A 412 34.79 -46.06 61.35
CA ALA A 412 35.66 -47.16 61.76
C ALA A 412 36.97 -46.65 62.38
N LEU A 413 37.63 -45.66 61.73
CA LEU A 413 38.83 -45.01 62.26
C LEU A 413 38.58 -44.36 63.62
N THR A 414 37.43 -43.68 63.79
CA THR A 414 37.08 -43.05 65.07
C THR A 414 36.88 -44.09 66.18
N SER A 415 36.24 -45.22 65.86
CA SER A 415 36.08 -46.34 66.79
C SER A 415 37.43 -46.94 67.18
N ALA A 416 38.30 -47.22 66.20
CA ALA A 416 39.63 -47.78 66.43
C ALA A 416 40.52 -46.85 67.29
N LYS A 417 40.44 -45.54 67.09
CA LYS A 417 41.14 -44.55 67.94
C LYS A 417 40.66 -44.60 69.40
N ARG A 418 39.35 -44.76 69.63
CA ARG A 418 38.80 -44.91 70.98
C ARG A 418 39.27 -46.19 71.65
N THR A 419 39.27 -47.31 70.93
CA THR A 419 39.77 -48.58 71.48
C THR A 419 41.25 -48.53 71.78
N ALA A 420 42.06 -47.89 70.92
CA ALA A 420 43.48 -47.69 71.16
C ALA A 420 43.72 -46.83 72.42
N SER A 421 43.04 -45.69 72.54
CA SER A 421 43.15 -44.83 73.73
C SER A 421 42.70 -45.53 75.02
N ALA A 422 41.66 -46.37 74.96
CA ALA A 422 41.25 -47.17 76.11
C ALA A 422 42.29 -48.24 76.50
N ALA A 423 42.98 -48.83 75.51
CA ALA A 423 44.07 -49.77 75.76
C ALA A 423 45.31 -49.07 76.34
N GLU A 424 45.70 -47.92 75.80
CA GLU A 424 46.78 -47.08 76.34
C GLU A 424 46.51 -46.70 77.79
N LYS A 425 45.27 -46.32 78.13
CA LYS A 425 44.90 -46.02 79.51
C LYS A 425 45.05 -47.22 80.45
N ARG A 426 44.60 -48.41 80.02
CA ARG A 426 44.76 -49.64 80.82
C ARG A 426 46.23 -50.03 81.00
N LEU A 427 47.07 -49.75 80.01
CA LEU A 427 48.51 -49.97 80.12
C LEU A 427 49.13 -49.02 81.16
N ALA A 428 48.74 -47.75 81.16
CA ALA A 428 49.20 -46.75 82.13
C ALA A 428 48.72 -47.03 83.57
N ASP A 429 47.57 -47.69 83.74
CA ASP A 429 47.07 -48.09 85.07
C ASP A 429 47.80 -49.31 85.67
N LEU A 430 48.69 -49.97 84.92
CA LEU A 430 49.48 -51.13 85.36
C LEU A 430 50.89 -50.77 85.86
N ASP A 431 51.39 -49.58 85.49
CA ASP A 431 52.66 -48.98 85.96
C ASP A 431 52.41 -48.13 87.22
#